data_AF-A0A2W6DKE7-F1
#
_entry.id   AF-A0A2W6DKE7-F1
#
_cell.length_a   1.000
_cell.length_b   1.000
_cell.length_c   1.000
_cell.angle_alpha   90.00
_cell.angle_beta   90.00
_cell.angle_gamma   90.00
#
_symmetry.space_group_name_H-M   'P 1'
#
loop_
_entity.id
_entity.type
_entity.pdbx_description
1 polymer ?
#
loop_
_entity_poly.entity_id
_entity_poly.type
_entity_poly.pdbx_seq_one_letter_code
_entity_poly.pdbx_strand_id
1 'polypeptide(L)'
;MAHRTVVRAAALLGALSVVIAGCGGGNTTTARGPATVGPPAKQCDPRDAVQAKASGQPSTAPLKIGTLLPETGSLSFLGPPEFAAVDMAVKEINAAGGVLRNPVVNIRGDSGDDKTDTANQTVDRELGQGAQVIIGAAASGVTKLVIDKITGAGVVEFSPANTSDEFTCWPDKGLYFRTAPPDRLQAQALAALMATDGAQRISILARNDPYGSGLAGNAVQNLRDAGIPQNQIQKIIYDPNATSYNTEIDDVRQFNPDAIAVIGFDESKKILTRMNEVRIGPGQKLVYGTDGNMGNALGIGLPPGLLNGMKGTAPLSKLSPGFEQRLRVEDPRLIDTNYAGEGYDAVVIVALAAERAKSTKGVDIASEINGITRDGEKCTTFRQCRDIIDSGGNPDYDGVTGTLDFTAAGERAVGSYGILKFNAQNRIDEAAIQYRVVGR
;
A
#
# COMPACT_ATOMS: atom_id res chain seq x y z
N MET A 1 37.51 -48.94 -44.32
CA MET A 1 37.30 -50.17 -45.11
C MET A 1 36.61 -51.19 -44.23
N ALA A 2 35.67 -51.92 -44.81
CA ALA A 2 34.57 -52.63 -44.16
C ALA A 2 34.94 -54.02 -43.57
N HIS A 3 33.94 -54.61 -42.90
CA HIS A 3 33.69 -56.02 -42.53
C HIS A 3 33.78 -56.29 -41.01
N ARG A 4 32.86 -57.01 -40.34
CA ARG A 4 31.71 -57.84 -40.76
C ARG A 4 30.92 -58.27 -39.48
N THR A 5 29.57 -58.32 -39.56
CA THR A 5 28.59 -59.37 -39.11
C THR A 5 28.89 -60.27 -37.86
N VAL A 6 27.99 -60.75 -36.98
CA VAL A 6 26.51 -60.96 -36.93
C VAL A 6 26.12 -61.60 -35.56
N VAL A 7 24.97 -61.16 -34.99
CA VAL A 7 23.87 -61.89 -34.28
C VAL A 7 24.08 -62.67 -32.95
N ARG A 8 23.23 -62.34 -31.94
CA ARG A 8 22.23 -63.20 -31.21
C ARG A 8 21.72 -62.41 -29.97
N ALA A 9 20.52 -61.84 -29.95
CA ALA A 9 19.22 -62.42 -29.58
C ALA A 9 19.06 -62.84 -28.10
N ALA A 10 18.29 -62.06 -27.32
CA ALA A 10 17.37 -62.55 -26.28
C ALA A 10 16.31 -61.48 -25.95
N ALA A 11 15.05 -61.82 -26.21
CA ALA A 11 13.85 -61.08 -25.86
C ALA A 11 13.36 -61.48 -24.44
N LEU A 12 12.36 -60.75 -23.91
CA LEU A 12 11.13 -61.23 -23.22
C LEU A 12 10.38 -60.00 -22.65
N LEU A 13 9.24 -59.63 -23.25
CA LEU A 13 7.84 -59.74 -22.74
C LEU A 13 7.51 -58.70 -21.64
N GLY A 14 6.40 -57.95 -21.63
CA GLY A 14 5.07 -57.94 -22.26
C GLY A 14 4.24 -56.96 -21.38
N ALA A 15 3.08 -56.41 -21.70
CA ALA A 15 2.09 -56.66 -22.73
C ALA A 15 1.33 -55.34 -22.98
N LEU A 16 0.99 -55.08 -24.24
CA LEU A 16 0.11 -54.00 -24.68
C LEU A 16 -1.21 -54.65 -25.08
N SER A 17 -2.31 -54.29 -24.42
CA SER A 17 -3.65 -54.76 -24.77
C SER A 17 -4.40 -53.65 -25.50
N VAL A 18 -4.56 -53.83 -26.81
CA VAL A 18 -5.50 -53.10 -27.66
C VAL A 18 -6.84 -53.82 -27.62
N VAL A 19 -7.95 -53.10 -27.42
CA VAL A 19 -9.29 -53.58 -27.78
C VAL A 19 -9.96 -52.51 -28.64
N ILE A 20 -10.53 -53.00 -29.75
CA ILE A 20 -11.10 -52.29 -30.88
C ILE A 20 -12.59 -51.97 -30.64
N ALA A 21 -12.97 -50.76 -31.08
CA ALA A 21 -14.26 -50.23 -31.53
C ALA A 21 -15.59 -50.89 -31.16
N GLY A 22 -16.53 -50.05 -30.70
CA GLY A 22 -17.96 -50.25 -30.85
C GLY A 22 -18.71 -48.91 -30.81
N CYS A 23 -19.22 -48.45 -31.95
CA CYS A 23 -20.20 -47.37 -32.02
C CYS A 23 -21.58 -47.89 -31.58
N GLY A 24 -22.20 -47.24 -30.59
CA GLY A 24 -23.58 -47.49 -30.18
C GLY A 24 -24.10 -46.29 -29.39
N GLY A 25 -25.11 -45.61 -29.93
CA GLY A 25 -25.72 -44.43 -29.31
C GLY A 25 -26.54 -44.78 -28.06
N GLY A 26 -26.52 -43.88 -27.08
CA GLY A 26 -27.37 -43.94 -25.89
C GLY A 26 -27.09 -42.77 -24.95
N ASN A 27 -28.05 -41.84 -24.83
CA ASN A 27 -28.04 -40.73 -23.87
C ASN A 27 -27.81 -41.23 -22.43
N THR A 28 -26.72 -40.80 -21.78
CA THR A 28 -26.61 -40.80 -20.32
C THR A 28 -25.87 -39.54 -19.86
N THR A 29 -26.56 -38.75 -19.06
CA THR A 29 -26.06 -37.61 -18.29
C THR A 29 -25.08 -38.10 -17.23
N THR A 30 -23.79 -37.82 -17.40
CA THR A 30 -22.79 -38.04 -16.34
C THR A 30 -22.76 -36.82 -15.42
N ALA A 31 -23.27 -37.01 -14.20
CA ALA A 31 -23.10 -36.08 -13.10
C ALA A 31 -21.60 -35.93 -12.77
N ARG A 32 -21.08 -34.70 -12.81
CA ARG A 32 -19.76 -34.38 -12.25
C ARG A 32 -19.83 -34.54 -10.74
N GLY A 33 -19.00 -35.44 -10.19
CA GLY A 33 -18.77 -35.51 -8.74
C GLY A 33 -18.21 -34.19 -8.20
N PRO A 34 -18.43 -33.90 -6.91
CA PRO A 34 -18.00 -32.63 -6.31
C PRO A 34 -16.48 -32.52 -6.39
N ALA A 35 -16.00 -31.38 -6.89
CA ALA A 35 -14.59 -31.03 -6.86
C ALA A 35 -14.11 -31.06 -5.40
N THR A 36 -13.10 -31.87 -5.12
CA THR A 36 -12.38 -31.85 -3.84
C THR A 36 -11.78 -30.46 -3.66
N VAL A 37 -12.36 -29.68 -2.74
CA VAL A 37 -11.80 -28.42 -2.27
C VAL A 37 -10.46 -28.76 -1.63
N GLY A 38 -9.36 -28.29 -2.23
CA GLY A 38 -8.04 -28.39 -1.61
C GLY A 38 -8.04 -27.72 -0.23
N PRO A 39 -7.10 -28.08 0.65
CA PRO A 39 -7.00 -27.43 1.96
C PRO A 39 -6.96 -25.90 1.79
N PRO A 40 -7.62 -25.14 2.67
CA PRO A 40 -7.57 -23.68 2.60
C PRO A 40 -6.12 -23.22 2.57
N ALA A 41 -5.79 -22.27 1.69
CA ALA A 41 -4.48 -21.64 1.66
C ALA A 41 -4.13 -21.21 3.09
N LYS A 42 -2.91 -21.56 3.54
CA LYS A 42 -2.43 -21.21 4.89
C LYS A 42 -2.68 -19.71 5.10
N GLN A 43 -3.50 -19.37 6.09
CA GLN A 43 -3.82 -17.99 6.41
C GLN A 43 -2.52 -17.25 6.73
N CYS A 44 -2.24 -16.17 6.00
CA CYS A 44 -1.06 -15.33 6.21
C CYS A 44 -1.05 -14.82 7.65
N ASP A 45 0.04 -15.09 8.38
CA ASP A 45 0.30 -14.53 9.70
C ASP A 45 1.49 -13.57 9.58
N PRO A 46 1.32 -12.25 9.81
CA PRO A 46 2.41 -11.28 9.76
C PRO A 46 3.57 -11.60 10.71
N ARG A 47 3.33 -12.43 11.73
CA ARG A 47 4.35 -12.91 12.68
C ARG A 47 5.29 -13.96 12.06
N ASP A 48 4.86 -14.61 10.98
CA ASP A 48 5.65 -15.60 10.24
C ASP A 48 6.57 -14.93 9.19
N ALA A 49 6.47 -13.60 8.99
CA ALA A 49 7.28 -12.89 8.03
C ALA A 49 8.78 -12.94 8.37
N VAL A 50 9.61 -13.12 7.34
CA VAL A 50 11.05 -13.32 7.49
C VAL A 50 11.78 -12.03 7.12
N GLN A 51 12.43 -11.42 8.10
CA GLN A 51 13.37 -10.33 7.89
C GLN A 51 14.58 -10.78 7.04
N ALA A 52 15.09 -9.88 6.20
CA ALA A 52 16.32 -10.10 5.47
C ALA A 52 17.49 -10.36 6.42
N LYS A 53 18.50 -11.10 5.95
CA LYS A 53 19.74 -11.34 6.70
C LYS A 53 20.88 -10.59 6.01
N ALA A 54 21.70 -9.91 6.81
CA ALA A 54 22.91 -9.27 6.33
C ALA A 54 23.81 -10.25 5.54
N SER A 55 24.50 -9.73 4.53
CA SER A 55 25.19 -10.54 3.52
C SER A 55 26.60 -10.06 3.18
N GLY A 56 27.54 -11.01 3.15
CA GLY A 56 28.89 -10.81 2.63
C GLY A 56 29.66 -9.66 3.28
N GLN A 57 30.56 -9.03 2.50
CA GLN A 57 31.34 -7.87 2.95
C GLN A 57 30.53 -6.58 2.86
N PRO A 58 30.42 -5.75 3.92
CA PRO A 58 29.67 -4.50 3.90
C PRO A 58 30.07 -3.55 2.77
N SER A 59 29.12 -2.74 2.28
CA SER A 59 29.40 -1.64 1.35
C SER A 59 29.35 -0.31 2.08
N THR A 60 30.40 0.51 1.94
CA THR A 60 30.41 1.89 2.48
C THR A 60 30.30 2.94 1.38
N ALA A 61 29.95 2.54 0.16
CA ALA A 61 29.67 3.47 -0.94
C ALA A 61 28.47 4.38 -0.58
N PRO A 62 28.39 5.61 -1.15
CA PRO A 62 27.28 6.52 -0.91
C PRO A 62 25.92 5.84 -1.11
N LEU A 63 25.02 6.04 -0.14
CA LEU A 63 23.64 5.55 -0.23
C LEU A 63 22.90 6.30 -1.34
N LYS A 64 22.38 5.57 -2.31
CA LYS A 64 21.54 6.06 -3.39
C LYS A 64 20.11 5.59 -3.17
N ILE A 65 19.22 6.56 -3.05
CA ILE A 65 17.79 6.36 -2.87
C ILE A 65 17.10 6.73 -4.19
N GLY A 66 16.34 5.80 -4.75
CA GLY A 66 15.36 6.07 -5.79
C GLY A 66 14.04 6.53 -5.20
N THR A 67 13.23 7.22 -6.00
CA THR A 67 11.84 7.54 -5.65
C THR A 67 10.94 7.06 -6.77
N LEU A 68 9.88 6.36 -6.38
CA LEU A 68 8.84 5.89 -7.27
C LEU A 68 7.52 6.50 -6.79
N LEU A 69 7.44 7.83 -6.81
CA LEU A 69 6.31 8.58 -6.27
C LEU A 69 5.50 9.21 -7.43
N PRO A 70 4.19 9.49 -7.24
CA PRO A 70 3.33 9.86 -8.35
C PRO A 70 3.55 11.31 -8.78
N GLU A 71 4.34 11.54 -9.82
CA GLU A 71 4.38 12.83 -10.53
C GLU A 71 3.23 12.94 -11.53
N THR A 72 2.86 11.81 -12.14
CA THR A 72 1.72 11.70 -13.06
C THR A 72 0.70 10.68 -12.56
N GLY A 73 -0.43 10.58 -13.27
CA GLY A 73 -1.48 9.60 -12.96
C GLY A 73 -2.49 10.07 -11.92
N SER A 74 -3.35 9.13 -11.53
CA SER A 74 -4.53 9.35 -10.68
C SER A 74 -4.21 9.74 -9.24
N LEU A 75 -2.98 9.47 -8.78
CA LEU A 75 -2.48 9.87 -7.46
C LEU A 75 -1.49 11.05 -7.49
N SER A 76 -1.35 11.75 -8.60
CA SER A 76 -0.40 12.88 -8.72
C SER A 76 -0.58 14.01 -7.69
N PHE A 77 -1.73 14.08 -7.02
CA PHE A 77 -1.95 15.00 -5.91
C PHE A 77 -1.14 14.65 -4.64
N LEU A 78 -0.71 13.40 -4.49
CA LEU A 78 0.15 12.93 -3.39
C LEU A 78 1.64 13.21 -3.65
N GLY A 79 2.05 13.35 -4.91
CA GLY A 79 3.45 13.54 -5.28
C GLY A 79 4.11 14.74 -4.59
N PRO A 80 3.58 15.97 -4.71
CA PRO A 80 4.24 17.15 -4.14
C PRO A 80 4.61 17.02 -2.65
N PRO A 81 3.70 16.63 -1.73
CA PRO A 81 4.07 16.46 -0.33
C PRO A 81 5.07 15.33 -0.07
N GLU A 82 4.95 14.20 -0.77
CA GLU A 82 5.88 13.07 -0.62
C GLU A 82 7.30 13.42 -1.12
N PHE A 83 7.43 14.05 -2.29
CA PHE A 83 8.72 14.49 -2.80
C PHE A 83 9.36 15.54 -1.90
N ALA A 84 8.60 16.55 -1.46
CA ALA A 84 9.12 17.59 -0.56
C ALA A 84 9.65 16.97 0.75
N ALA A 85 8.96 15.96 1.29
CA ALA A 85 9.39 15.24 2.47
C ALA A 85 10.67 14.43 2.27
N VAL A 86 10.78 13.68 1.16
CA VAL A 86 11.98 12.91 0.84
C VAL A 86 13.17 13.84 0.63
N ASP A 87 13.01 14.90 -0.15
CA ASP A 87 14.06 15.88 -0.43
C ASP A 87 14.53 16.57 0.87
N MET A 88 13.59 16.96 1.74
CA MET A 88 13.89 17.53 3.05
C MET A 88 14.66 16.55 3.94
N ALA A 89 14.24 15.27 4.02
CA ALA A 89 14.93 14.26 4.82
C ALA A 89 16.37 14.05 4.35
N VAL A 90 16.59 13.88 3.04
CA VAL A 90 17.92 13.71 2.43
C VAL A 90 18.81 14.92 2.74
N LYS A 91 18.28 16.14 2.60
CA LYS A 91 19.00 17.39 2.89
C LYS A 91 19.43 17.47 4.35
N GLU A 92 18.55 17.11 5.28
CA GLU A 92 18.83 17.14 6.72
C GLU A 92 19.84 16.07 7.14
N ILE A 93 19.74 14.86 6.58
CA ILE A 93 20.73 13.78 6.77
C ILE A 93 22.10 14.21 6.25
N ASN A 94 22.16 14.79 5.05
CA ASN A 94 23.40 15.28 4.46
C ASN A 94 24.01 16.43 5.27
N ALA A 95 23.20 17.38 5.75
CA ALA A 95 23.64 18.43 6.66
C ALA A 95 24.14 17.86 8.01
N ALA A 96 23.68 16.67 8.41
CA ALA A 96 24.17 15.96 9.58
C ALA A 96 25.47 15.17 9.33
N GLY A 97 26.05 15.22 8.12
CA GLY A 97 27.27 14.50 7.75
C GLY A 97 27.03 13.27 6.87
N GLY A 98 25.79 13.05 6.42
CA GLY A 98 25.42 11.95 5.56
C GLY A 98 25.34 10.60 6.28
N VAL A 99 25.29 9.53 5.48
CA VAL A 99 25.24 8.13 5.92
C VAL A 99 26.62 7.50 5.73
N LEU A 100 27.15 6.88 6.78
CA LEU A 100 28.52 6.34 6.81
C LEU A 100 29.54 7.38 6.33
N ARG A 101 29.33 8.64 6.72
CA ARG A 101 30.12 9.83 6.34
C ARG A 101 30.15 10.16 4.85
N ASN A 102 29.17 9.67 4.08
CA ASN A 102 28.98 9.98 2.67
C ASN A 102 27.64 10.67 2.44
N PRO A 103 27.56 11.65 1.51
CA PRO A 103 26.28 12.24 1.17
C PRO A 103 25.35 11.21 0.51
N VAL A 104 24.09 11.20 0.94
CA VAL A 104 23.00 10.47 0.31
C VAL A 104 22.64 11.14 -1.01
N VAL A 105 22.41 10.34 -2.04
CA VAL A 105 21.99 10.77 -3.38
C VAL A 105 20.53 10.38 -3.61
N ASN A 106 19.67 11.35 -3.92
CA ASN A 106 18.30 11.09 -4.35
C ASN A 106 18.23 10.99 -5.88
N ILE A 107 17.64 9.92 -6.40
CA ILE A 107 17.36 9.69 -7.82
C ILE A 107 15.85 9.84 -7.98
N ARG A 108 15.42 11.00 -8.46
CA ARG A 108 13.99 11.30 -8.61
C ARG A 108 13.34 10.41 -9.67
N GLY A 109 12.10 9.94 -9.44
CA GLY A 109 11.38 9.09 -10.38
C GLY A 109 9.86 9.13 -10.23
N ASP A 110 9.18 9.04 -11.38
CA ASP A 110 7.72 9.00 -11.46
C ASP A 110 7.23 7.55 -11.41
N SER A 111 6.18 7.31 -10.63
CA SER A 111 5.45 6.04 -10.62
C SER A 111 4.42 5.93 -11.74
N GLY A 112 3.87 7.05 -12.20
CA GLY A 112 2.67 7.09 -13.03
C GLY A 112 1.51 6.33 -12.39
N ASP A 113 0.73 5.63 -13.23
CA ASP A 113 -0.30 4.68 -12.82
C ASP A 113 0.07 3.25 -13.26
N ASP A 114 -0.66 2.28 -12.72
CA ASP A 114 -0.57 0.84 -13.03
C ASP A 114 -1.01 0.44 -14.45
N LYS A 115 -1.25 1.43 -15.30
CA LYS A 115 -1.69 1.30 -16.71
C LYS A 115 -0.60 1.69 -17.70
N THR A 116 0.45 2.34 -17.20
CA THR A 116 1.59 2.81 -18.00
C THR A 116 2.82 2.01 -17.63
N ASP A 117 3.80 1.96 -18.53
CA ASP A 117 5.08 1.32 -18.24
C ASP A 117 6.05 2.24 -17.48
N THR A 118 5.59 3.42 -17.06
CA THR A 118 6.39 4.44 -16.36
C THR A 118 7.11 3.87 -15.15
N ALA A 119 6.40 3.12 -14.28
CA ALA A 119 7.02 2.54 -13.09
C ALA A 119 8.16 1.58 -13.41
N ASN A 120 7.99 0.69 -14.39
CA ASN A 120 9.03 -0.23 -14.81
C ASN A 120 10.27 0.49 -15.34
N GLN A 121 10.06 1.51 -16.19
CA GLN A 121 11.13 2.29 -16.80
C GLN A 121 11.88 3.12 -15.74
N THR A 122 11.17 3.68 -14.77
CA THR A 122 11.77 4.36 -13.61
C THR A 122 12.64 3.40 -12.81
N VAL A 123 12.12 2.23 -12.43
CA VAL A 123 12.88 1.23 -11.67
C VAL A 123 14.10 0.73 -12.44
N ASP A 124 13.98 0.42 -13.73
CA ASP A 124 15.14 -0.03 -14.54
C ASP A 124 16.25 1.02 -14.56
N ARG A 125 15.90 2.31 -14.66
CA ARG A 125 16.85 3.42 -14.58
C ARG A 125 17.48 3.53 -13.19
N GLU A 126 16.70 3.45 -12.12
CA GLU A 126 17.19 3.55 -10.74
C GLU A 126 18.14 2.40 -10.39
N LEU A 127 17.77 1.17 -10.75
CA LEU A 127 18.63 -0.01 -10.60
C LEU A 127 19.91 0.14 -11.44
N GLY A 128 19.81 0.62 -12.69
CA GLY A 128 20.96 0.90 -13.54
C GLY A 128 21.89 1.99 -12.99
N GLN A 129 21.36 2.93 -12.21
CA GLN A 129 22.14 3.95 -11.49
C GLN A 129 22.65 3.47 -10.12
N GLY A 130 22.29 2.24 -9.72
CA GLY A 130 22.74 1.58 -8.51
C GLY A 130 22.02 2.05 -7.25
N ALA A 131 20.73 2.36 -7.32
CA ALA A 131 19.89 2.57 -6.14
C ALA A 131 19.94 1.33 -5.23
N GLN A 132 20.07 1.54 -3.91
CA GLN A 132 19.98 0.45 -2.93
C GLN A 132 18.65 0.42 -2.19
N VAL A 133 17.91 1.53 -2.26
CA VAL A 133 16.55 1.68 -1.74
C VAL A 133 15.72 2.47 -2.75
N ILE A 134 14.45 2.13 -2.90
CA ILE A 134 13.46 2.87 -3.67
C ILE A 134 12.31 3.23 -2.71
N ILE A 135 12.04 4.52 -2.54
CA ILE A 135 10.92 5.03 -1.73
C ILE A 135 9.69 5.15 -2.63
N GLY A 136 8.65 4.36 -2.35
CA GLY A 136 7.49 4.18 -3.20
C GLY A 136 7.08 2.70 -3.30
N ALA A 137 6.11 2.34 -4.13
CA ALA A 137 5.18 3.25 -4.81
C ALA A 137 4.02 3.68 -3.90
N ALA A 138 3.36 4.80 -4.23
CA ALA A 138 2.20 5.25 -3.47
C ALA A 138 0.94 4.39 -3.73
N ALA A 139 0.74 3.93 -4.97
CA ALA A 139 -0.38 3.04 -5.32
C ALA A 139 -0.01 1.57 -5.14
N SER A 140 -0.86 0.80 -4.46
CA SER A 140 -0.72 -0.67 -4.35
C SER A 140 -0.67 -1.36 -5.72
N GLY A 141 -1.46 -0.89 -6.69
CA GLY A 141 -1.42 -1.40 -8.06
C GLY A 141 -0.05 -1.24 -8.72
N VAL A 142 0.65 -0.13 -8.46
CA VAL A 142 1.97 0.15 -9.04
C VAL A 142 3.07 -0.68 -8.38
N THR A 143 3.11 -0.77 -7.04
CA THR A 143 4.07 -1.64 -6.33
C THR A 143 3.95 -3.09 -6.82
N LYS A 144 2.73 -3.59 -7.05
CA LYS A 144 2.51 -4.94 -7.57
C LYS A 144 3.18 -5.21 -8.93
N LEU A 145 3.42 -4.18 -9.74
CA LEU A 145 4.12 -4.32 -11.02
C LEU A 145 5.64 -4.46 -10.87
N VAL A 146 6.23 -3.93 -9.80
CA VAL A 146 7.68 -3.72 -9.69
C VAL A 146 8.34 -4.40 -8.49
N ILE A 147 7.59 -4.80 -7.47
CA ILE A 147 8.12 -5.35 -6.21
C ILE A 147 9.06 -6.54 -6.44
N ASP A 148 8.71 -7.47 -7.32
CA ASP A 148 9.57 -8.64 -7.63
C ASP A 148 10.86 -8.23 -8.35
N LYS A 149 10.82 -7.18 -9.16
CA LYS A 149 11.99 -6.63 -9.85
C LYS A 149 12.94 -5.98 -8.85
N ILE A 150 12.42 -5.13 -7.97
CA ILE A 150 13.20 -4.38 -6.96
C ILE A 150 13.83 -5.36 -5.96
N THR A 151 13.01 -6.19 -5.33
CA THR A 151 13.46 -7.17 -4.32
C THR A 151 14.30 -8.30 -4.97
N GLY A 152 14.03 -8.62 -6.23
CA GLY A 152 14.84 -9.49 -7.07
C GLY A 152 16.30 -9.02 -7.21
N ALA A 153 16.50 -7.70 -7.31
CA ALA A 153 17.80 -7.06 -7.39
C ALA A 153 18.50 -6.86 -6.02
N GLY A 154 17.88 -7.28 -4.91
CA GLY A 154 18.41 -7.07 -3.57
C GLY A 154 18.30 -5.62 -3.07
N VAL A 155 17.41 -4.84 -3.70
CA VAL A 155 17.10 -3.45 -3.37
C VAL A 155 15.86 -3.42 -2.47
N VAL A 156 15.84 -2.49 -1.51
CA VAL A 156 14.68 -2.29 -0.63
C VAL A 156 13.62 -1.47 -1.38
N GLU A 157 12.37 -1.90 -1.33
CA GLU A 157 11.22 -1.05 -1.64
C GLU A 157 10.57 -0.60 -0.32
N PHE A 158 10.39 0.70 -0.13
CA PHE A 158 9.80 1.25 1.08
C PHE A 158 8.68 2.23 0.71
N SER A 159 7.43 1.78 0.82
CA SER A 159 6.28 2.60 0.46
C SER A 159 5.87 3.56 1.60
N PRO A 160 5.68 4.85 1.31
CA PRO A 160 5.11 5.78 2.27
C PRO A 160 3.58 5.68 2.39
N ALA A 161 2.89 5.14 1.38
CA ALA A 161 1.44 5.36 1.23
C ALA A 161 0.60 4.12 0.93
N ASN A 162 1.15 3.08 0.29
CA ASN A 162 0.30 1.97 -0.14
C ASN A 162 -0.15 1.08 1.05
N THR A 163 -1.35 0.51 0.93
CA THR A 163 -2.05 -0.10 2.06
C THR A 163 -2.47 -1.55 1.84
N SER A 164 -2.32 -2.10 0.62
CA SER A 164 -2.80 -3.45 0.31
C SER A 164 -2.27 -4.51 1.27
N ASP A 165 -3.16 -5.32 1.83
CA ASP A 165 -2.78 -6.43 2.70
C ASP A 165 -1.94 -7.49 1.97
N GLU A 166 -2.00 -7.55 0.63
CA GLU A 166 -1.21 -8.48 -0.18
C GLU A 166 0.29 -8.38 0.12
N PHE A 167 0.78 -7.19 0.47
CA PHE A 167 2.21 -6.97 0.74
C PHE A 167 2.69 -7.54 2.07
N THR A 168 1.79 -7.76 3.03
CA THR A 168 2.16 -8.25 4.37
C THR A 168 2.84 -9.62 4.35
N CYS A 169 2.50 -10.45 3.36
CA CYS A 169 3.06 -11.78 3.16
C CYS A 169 3.59 -11.96 1.73
N TRP A 170 3.95 -10.86 1.06
CA TRP A 170 4.56 -10.97 -0.26
C TRP A 170 5.90 -11.71 -0.14
N PRO A 171 6.28 -12.58 -1.09
CA PRO A 171 7.58 -13.24 -1.10
C PRO A 171 8.72 -12.28 -1.49
N ASP A 172 8.82 -11.14 -0.80
CA ASP A 172 9.75 -10.03 -1.05
C ASP A 172 11.18 -10.25 -0.53
N LYS A 173 11.46 -11.42 0.07
CA LYS A 173 12.76 -11.77 0.68
C LYS A 173 13.17 -10.88 1.86
N GLY A 174 12.20 -10.27 2.54
CA GLY A 174 12.39 -9.34 3.65
C GLY A 174 12.85 -7.95 3.20
N LEU A 175 12.55 -7.55 1.95
CA LEU A 175 13.04 -6.32 1.33
C LEU A 175 11.94 -5.28 1.06
N TYR A 176 10.69 -5.59 1.41
CA TYR A 176 9.58 -4.65 1.30
C TYR A 176 9.18 -4.10 2.67
N PHE A 177 8.92 -2.81 2.74
CA PHE A 177 8.51 -2.12 3.97
C PHE A 177 7.47 -1.04 3.67
N ARG A 178 6.69 -0.66 4.68
CA ARG A 178 5.78 0.49 4.58
C ARG A 178 5.58 1.24 5.88
N THR A 179 5.53 2.57 5.79
CA THR A 179 5.14 3.45 6.91
C THR A 179 3.62 3.65 6.95
N ALA A 180 2.93 3.51 5.82
CA ALA A 180 1.48 3.43 5.79
C ALA A 180 0.97 2.16 6.49
N PRO A 181 -0.07 2.25 7.34
CA PRO A 181 -0.68 1.07 7.94
C PRO A 181 -1.52 0.27 6.91
N PRO A 182 -1.66 -1.05 7.07
CA PRO A 182 -2.38 -1.92 6.14
C PRO A 182 -3.90 -1.71 6.10
N ASP A 183 -4.53 -2.10 4.98
CA ASP A 183 -5.97 -2.01 4.71
C ASP A 183 -6.81 -2.72 5.77
N ARG A 184 -6.34 -3.84 6.33
CA ARG A 184 -7.03 -4.53 7.42
C ARG A 184 -7.30 -3.62 8.62
N LEU A 185 -6.40 -2.69 8.93
CA LEU A 185 -6.58 -1.73 10.03
C LEU A 185 -7.50 -0.58 9.61
N GLN A 186 -7.40 -0.09 8.38
CA GLN A 186 -8.27 1.00 7.92
C GLN A 186 -9.72 0.55 7.76
N ALA A 187 -9.94 -0.68 7.31
CA ALA A 187 -11.26 -1.29 7.21
C ALA A 187 -11.93 -1.41 8.58
N GLN A 188 -11.17 -1.62 9.66
CA GLN A 188 -11.72 -1.61 11.03
C GLN A 188 -12.17 -0.20 11.42
N ALA A 189 -11.34 0.82 11.14
CA ALA A 189 -11.70 2.22 11.37
C ALA A 189 -12.96 2.63 10.58
N LEU A 190 -13.03 2.24 9.30
CA LEU A 190 -14.14 2.56 8.41
C LEU A 190 -15.44 1.88 8.86
N ALA A 191 -15.39 0.57 9.17
CA ALA A 191 -16.56 -0.14 9.67
C ALA A 191 -17.05 0.42 11.02
N ALA A 192 -16.13 0.74 11.94
CA ALA A 192 -16.47 1.35 13.22
C ALA A 192 -17.09 2.75 13.05
N LEU A 193 -16.60 3.54 12.11
CA LEU A 193 -17.18 4.85 11.76
C LEU A 193 -18.63 4.68 11.26
N MET A 194 -18.86 3.79 10.30
CA MET A 194 -20.20 3.53 9.75
C MET A 194 -21.15 3.02 10.84
N ALA A 195 -20.70 2.13 11.72
CA ALA A 195 -21.49 1.63 12.84
C ALA A 195 -21.82 2.72 13.87
N THR A 196 -20.86 3.58 14.20
CA THR A 196 -21.06 4.72 15.12
C THR A 196 -22.10 5.70 14.59
N ASP A 197 -22.12 5.91 13.27
CA ASP A 197 -23.09 6.76 12.60
C ASP A 197 -24.45 6.05 12.37
N GLY A 198 -24.60 4.79 12.79
CA GLY A 198 -25.86 4.06 12.76
C GLY A 198 -26.21 3.42 11.41
N ALA A 199 -25.23 3.20 10.53
CA ALA A 199 -25.46 2.52 9.25
C ALA A 199 -25.94 1.07 9.46
N GLN A 200 -26.97 0.65 8.71
CA GLN A 200 -27.54 -0.70 8.81
C GLN A 200 -27.65 -1.40 7.46
N ARG A 201 -27.68 -0.65 6.35
CA ARG A 201 -27.76 -1.18 4.99
C ARG A 201 -26.77 -0.46 4.08
N ILE A 202 -25.68 -1.13 3.76
CA ILE A 202 -24.46 -0.48 3.29
C ILE A 202 -24.16 -0.93 1.86
N SER A 203 -23.89 0.03 0.97
CA SER A 203 -23.24 -0.25 -0.32
C SER A 203 -21.79 0.20 -0.26
N ILE A 204 -20.86 -0.66 -0.68
CA ILE A 204 -19.43 -0.38 -0.79
C ILE A 204 -19.07 -0.45 -2.27
N LEU A 205 -18.75 0.69 -2.87
CA LEU A 205 -18.19 0.78 -4.21
C LEU A 205 -16.67 0.82 -4.08
N ALA A 206 -15.98 -0.05 -4.80
CA ALA A 206 -14.53 -0.10 -4.75
C ALA A 206 -13.91 -0.29 -6.13
N ARG A 207 -12.83 0.44 -6.39
CA ARG A 207 -12.06 0.27 -7.62
C ARG A 207 -11.48 -1.13 -7.73
N ASN A 208 -11.45 -1.64 -8.96
CA ASN A 208 -10.94 -2.97 -9.29
C ASN A 208 -9.40 -3.02 -9.34
N ASP A 209 -8.77 -2.88 -8.18
CA ASP A 209 -7.32 -3.06 -8.00
C ASP A 209 -7.01 -3.69 -6.62
N PRO A 210 -5.73 -3.99 -6.30
CA PRO A 210 -5.36 -4.58 -5.01
C PRO A 210 -5.80 -3.76 -3.79
N TYR A 211 -5.79 -2.43 -3.88
CA TYR A 211 -6.22 -1.53 -2.80
C TYR A 211 -7.75 -1.61 -2.61
N GLY A 212 -8.51 -1.29 -3.65
CA GLY A 212 -9.96 -1.18 -3.55
C GLY A 212 -10.62 -2.51 -3.20
N SER A 213 -10.20 -3.59 -3.87
CA SER A 213 -10.79 -4.92 -3.66
C SER A 213 -10.44 -5.49 -2.27
N GLY A 214 -9.21 -5.27 -1.80
CA GLY A 214 -8.73 -5.70 -0.49
C GLY A 214 -9.47 -4.99 0.64
N LEU A 215 -9.41 -3.65 0.65
CA LEU A 215 -10.08 -2.82 1.65
C LEU A 215 -11.58 -3.09 1.71
N ALA A 216 -12.26 -3.21 0.56
CA ALA A 216 -13.69 -3.53 0.51
C ALA A 216 -13.99 -4.92 1.09
N GLY A 217 -13.15 -5.92 0.81
CA GLY A 217 -13.27 -7.26 1.38
C GLY A 217 -13.20 -7.25 2.90
N ASN A 218 -12.20 -6.55 3.45
CA ASN A 218 -12.03 -6.40 4.90
C ASN A 218 -13.19 -5.63 5.53
N ALA A 219 -13.65 -4.56 4.89
CA ALA A 219 -14.77 -3.75 5.40
C ALA A 219 -16.06 -4.57 5.47
N VAL A 220 -16.37 -5.38 4.43
CA VAL A 220 -17.50 -6.32 4.47
C VAL A 220 -17.37 -7.29 5.64
N GLN A 221 -16.18 -7.87 5.86
CA GLN A 221 -15.96 -8.82 6.94
C GLN A 221 -16.16 -8.16 8.32
N ASN A 222 -15.55 -6.99 8.56
CA ASN A 222 -15.70 -6.25 9.81
C ASN A 222 -17.16 -5.84 10.10
N LEU A 223 -17.92 -5.44 9.07
CA LEU A 223 -19.34 -5.11 9.22
C LEU A 223 -20.18 -6.33 9.61
N ARG A 224 -19.88 -7.51 9.05
CA ARG A 224 -20.54 -8.76 9.45
C ARG A 224 -20.21 -9.15 10.88
N ASP A 225 -18.95 -9.00 11.28
CA ASP A 225 -18.51 -9.27 12.64
C ASP A 225 -19.13 -8.28 13.65
N ALA A 226 -19.44 -7.06 13.20
CA ALA A 226 -20.22 -6.07 13.95
C ALA A 226 -21.75 -6.34 13.94
N GLY A 227 -22.20 -7.45 13.32
CA GLY A 227 -23.59 -7.90 13.36
C GLY A 227 -24.46 -7.45 12.18
N ILE A 228 -23.91 -6.76 11.17
CA ILE A 228 -24.67 -6.41 9.96
C ILE A 228 -24.83 -7.66 9.07
N PRO A 229 -26.07 -8.11 8.78
CA PRO A 229 -26.29 -9.29 7.96
C PRO A 229 -25.75 -9.13 6.53
N GLN A 230 -25.24 -10.21 5.93
CA GLN A 230 -24.68 -10.19 4.57
C GLN A 230 -25.65 -9.61 3.51
N ASN A 231 -26.95 -9.87 3.63
CA ASN A 231 -27.96 -9.33 2.72
C ASN A 231 -28.26 -7.83 2.90
N GLN A 232 -27.66 -7.20 3.92
CA GLN A 232 -27.65 -5.75 4.13
C GLN A 232 -26.35 -5.09 3.68
N ILE A 233 -25.42 -5.85 3.07
CA ILE A 233 -24.16 -5.33 2.54
C ILE A 233 -24.07 -5.65 1.05
N GLN A 234 -23.96 -4.61 0.21
CA GLN A 234 -23.71 -4.75 -1.22
C GLN A 234 -22.27 -4.30 -1.50
N LYS A 235 -21.45 -5.17 -2.09
CA LYS A 235 -20.12 -4.81 -2.60
C LYS A 235 -20.17 -4.73 -4.11
N ILE A 236 -19.75 -3.59 -4.67
CA ILE A 236 -19.67 -3.35 -6.10
C ILE A 236 -18.21 -3.04 -6.44
N ILE A 237 -17.63 -3.85 -7.32
CA ILE A 237 -16.29 -3.60 -7.86
C ILE A 237 -16.42 -2.92 -9.21
N TYR A 238 -15.80 -1.76 -9.39
CA TYR A 238 -15.92 -0.95 -10.61
C TYR A 238 -14.58 -0.83 -11.34
N ASP A 239 -14.61 -0.69 -12.66
CA ASP A 239 -13.42 -0.37 -13.46
C ASP A 239 -13.06 1.11 -13.23
N PRO A 240 -11.89 1.44 -12.62
CA PRO A 240 -11.51 2.83 -12.40
C PRO A 240 -11.31 3.63 -13.70
N ASN A 241 -11.25 2.98 -14.85
CA ASN A 241 -11.13 3.61 -16.17
C ASN A 241 -12.46 3.84 -16.89
N ALA A 242 -13.58 3.43 -16.30
CA ALA A 242 -14.87 3.55 -16.95
C ALA A 242 -15.16 5.01 -17.34
N THR A 243 -15.75 5.19 -18.52
CA THR A 243 -16.18 6.52 -18.99
C THR A 243 -17.34 7.07 -18.13
N SER A 244 -18.15 6.17 -17.55
CA SER A 244 -19.24 6.48 -16.62
C SER A 244 -19.41 5.35 -15.60
N TYR A 245 -20.05 5.66 -14.47
CA TYR A 245 -20.36 4.71 -13.38
C TYR A 245 -21.87 4.53 -13.18
N ASN A 246 -22.64 4.67 -14.27
CA ASN A 246 -24.11 4.70 -14.18
C ASN A 246 -24.68 3.36 -13.71
N THR A 247 -24.16 2.25 -14.23
CA THR A 247 -24.61 0.90 -13.88
C THR A 247 -24.41 0.65 -12.38
N GLU A 248 -23.23 0.96 -11.86
CA GLU A 248 -22.90 0.79 -10.45
C GLU A 248 -23.80 1.65 -9.56
N ILE A 249 -24.08 2.89 -9.97
CA ILE A 249 -24.92 3.81 -9.20
C ILE A 249 -26.41 3.42 -9.26
N ASP A 250 -26.86 2.86 -10.38
CA ASP A 250 -28.21 2.31 -10.49
C ASP A 250 -28.38 1.07 -9.59
N ASP A 251 -27.36 0.22 -9.49
CA ASP A 251 -27.33 -0.92 -8.57
C ASP A 251 -27.38 -0.48 -7.10
N VAL A 252 -26.65 0.58 -6.73
CA VAL A 252 -26.72 1.20 -5.39
C VAL A 252 -28.13 1.72 -5.13
N ARG A 253 -28.72 2.42 -6.09
CA ARG A 253 -30.07 2.97 -5.95
C ARG A 253 -31.12 1.87 -5.80
N GLN A 254 -31.01 0.78 -6.57
CA GLN A 254 -31.90 -0.38 -6.45
C GLN A 254 -31.74 -1.07 -5.10
N PHE A 255 -30.50 -1.18 -4.60
CA PHE A 255 -30.25 -1.71 -3.26
C PHE A 255 -30.83 -0.81 -2.17
N ASN A 256 -30.93 0.51 -2.40
CA ASN A 256 -31.45 1.51 -1.46
C ASN A 256 -30.77 1.46 -0.08
N PRO A 257 -29.45 1.66 0.01
CA PRO A 257 -28.72 1.70 1.27
C PRO A 257 -29.05 2.95 2.09
N ASP A 258 -28.75 2.92 3.39
CA ASP A 258 -28.67 4.12 4.24
C ASP A 258 -27.27 4.73 4.25
N ALA A 259 -26.24 3.92 3.95
CA ALA A 259 -24.84 4.30 3.92
C ALA A 259 -24.12 3.81 2.65
N ILE A 260 -23.24 4.64 2.11
CA ILE A 260 -22.46 4.35 0.90
C ILE A 260 -21.00 4.64 1.17
N ALA A 261 -20.12 3.64 1.02
CA ALA A 261 -18.68 3.84 1.04
C ALA A 261 -18.13 3.84 -0.40
N VAL A 262 -17.28 4.81 -0.73
CA VAL A 262 -16.60 4.93 -2.02
C VAL A 262 -15.10 4.78 -1.78
N ILE A 263 -14.54 3.64 -2.21
CA ILE A 263 -13.11 3.31 -2.11
C ILE A 263 -12.50 3.51 -3.50
N GLY A 264 -11.85 4.66 -3.68
CA GLY A 264 -11.42 5.12 -5.00
C GLY A 264 -10.36 6.22 -4.92
N PHE A 265 -9.86 6.65 -6.08
CA PHE A 265 -8.97 7.81 -6.20
C PHE A 265 -9.71 9.00 -6.82
N ASP A 266 -9.08 9.77 -7.71
CA ASP A 266 -9.65 10.97 -8.34
C ASP A 266 -10.96 10.69 -9.10
N GLU A 267 -11.12 9.48 -9.66
CA GLU A 267 -12.36 9.08 -10.34
C GLU A 267 -13.60 9.09 -9.44
N SER A 268 -13.41 9.07 -8.11
CA SER A 268 -14.47 9.26 -7.11
C SER A 268 -15.28 10.53 -7.36
N LYS A 269 -14.69 11.58 -7.96
CA LYS A 269 -15.40 12.81 -8.35
C LYS A 269 -16.58 12.53 -9.27
N LYS A 270 -16.40 11.65 -10.26
CA LYS A 270 -17.46 11.27 -11.21
C LYS A 270 -18.55 10.47 -10.52
N ILE A 271 -18.17 9.54 -9.65
CA ILE A 271 -19.10 8.72 -8.86
C ILE A 271 -19.97 9.63 -7.97
N LEU A 272 -19.34 10.50 -7.17
CA LEU A 272 -20.02 11.39 -6.24
C LEU A 272 -20.92 12.41 -6.96
N THR A 273 -20.48 12.93 -8.10
CA THR A 273 -21.30 13.82 -8.96
C THR A 273 -22.56 13.09 -9.40
N ARG A 274 -22.42 11.88 -9.94
CA ARG A 274 -23.55 11.09 -10.41
C ARG A 274 -24.47 10.65 -9.28
N MET A 275 -23.94 10.31 -8.11
CA MET A 275 -24.72 10.03 -6.90
C MET A 275 -25.57 11.24 -6.48
N ASN A 276 -25.01 12.45 -6.53
CA ASN A 276 -25.73 13.67 -6.22
C ASN A 276 -26.86 13.95 -7.23
N GLU A 277 -26.61 13.77 -8.53
CA GLU A 277 -27.64 13.92 -9.58
C GLU A 277 -28.86 13.02 -9.37
N VAL A 278 -28.64 11.78 -8.91
CA VAL A 278 -29.72 10.82 -8.64
C VAL A 278 -30.21 10.84 -7.18
N ARG A 279 -29.77 11.83 -6.40
CA ARG A 279 -30.20 12.10 -5.00
C ARG A 279 -29.87 10.99 -4.01
N ILE A 280 -28.71 10.35 -4.16
CA ILE A 280 -28.16 9.39 -3.19
C ILE A 280 -26.78 9.80 -2.65
N GLY A 281 -26.35 11.03 -2.93
CA GLY A 281 -25.05 11.57 -2.53
C GLY A 281 -24.98 12.09 -1.09
N PRO A 282 -23.87 12.78 -0.76
CA PRO A 282 -23.73 13.47 0.53
C PRO A 282 -24.87 14.48 0.73
N GLY A 283 -25.43 14.49 1.94
CA GLY A 283 -26.61 15.30 2.29
C GLY A 283 -27.95 14.59 2.07
N GLN A 284 -28.00 13.48 1.32
CA GLN A 284 -29.17 12.61 1.20
C GLN A 284 -28.96 11.24 1.86
N LYS A 285 -27.73 10.72 1.82
CA LYS A 285 -27.31 9.47 2.46
C LYS A 285 -26.06 9.73 3.30
N LEU A 286 -25.74 8.79 4.20
CA LEU A 286 -24.42 8.76 4.83
C LEU A 286 -23.41 8.32 3.76
N VAL A 287 -22.42 9.16 3.46
CA VAL A 287 -21.40 8.86 2.45
C VAL A 287 -20.02 8.88 3.09
N TYR A 288 -19.25 7.83 2.82
CA TYR A 288 -17.93 7.60 3.37
C TYR A 288 -16.89 7.47 2.26
N GLY A 289 -15.73 8.08 2.47
CA GLY A 289 -14.54 7.90 1.65
C GLY A 289 -13.41 7.20 2.42
N THR A 290 -12.30 7.03 1.73
CA THR A 290 -11.06 6.43 2.25
C THR A 290 -9.86 7.29 1.87
N ASP A 291 -8.67 6.91 2.32
CA ASP A 291 -7.41 7.63 2.10
C ASP A 291 -7.14 8.03 0.64
N GLY A 292 -7.58 7.22 -0.31
CA GLY A 292 -7.50 7.52 -1.74
C GLY A 292 -8.33 8.74 -2.21
N ASN A 293 -9.34 9.16 -1.44
CA ASN A 293 -10.23 10.27 -1.82
C ASN A 293 -10.55 11.26 -0.68
N MET A 294 -10.07 11.03 0.54
CA MET A 294 -10.27 11.94 1.68
C MET A 294 -9.16 12.99 1.81
N GLY A 295 -9.04 13.86 0.80
CA GLY A 295 -8.12 15.01 0.79
C GLY A 295 -8.76 16.25 0.13
N ASN A 296 -8.18 17.44 0.32
CA ASN A 296 -8.75 18.69 -0.22
C ASN A 296 -8.77 18.69 -1.77
N ALA A 297 -7.86 17.95 -2.40
CA ALA A 297 -7.83 17.75 -3.85
C ALA A 297 -9.13 17.14 -4.42
N LEU A 298 -9.89 16.36 -3.64
CA LEU A 298 -11.17 15.81 -4.09
C LEU A 298 -12.21 16.91 -4.35
N GLY A 299 -12.22 17.96 -3.52
CA GLY A 299 -13.17 19.07 -3.63
C GLY A 299 -12.93 19.99 -4.82
N ILE A 300 -11.73 19.96 -5.40
CA ILE A 300 -11.35 20.84 -6.52
C ILE A 300 -12.16 20.48 -7.76
N GLY A 301 -12.87 21.46 -8.31
CA GLY A 301 -13.70 21.33 -9.52
C GLY A 301 -15.11 20.79 -9.28
N LEU A 302 -15.46 20.42 -8.04
CA LEU A 302 -16.83 20.00 -7.69
C LEU A 302 -17.73 21.19 -7.37
N PRO A 303 -19.05 21.12 -7.66
CA PRO A 303 -20.02 22.11 -7.21
C PRO A 303 -19.93 22.36 -5.69
N PRO A 304 -19.95 23.62 -5.22
CA PRO A 304 -19.88 23.92 -3.80
C PRO A 304 -20.92 23.16 -2.99
N GLY A 305 -20.50 22.58 -1.86
CA GLY A 305 -21.35 21.83 -0.95
C GLY A 305 -21.66 20.39 -1.37
N LEU A 306 -21.22 19.93 -2.55
CA LEU A 306 -21.45 18.55 -3.01
C LEU A 306 -20.90 17.51 -2.02
N LEU A 307 -19.76 17.78 -1.39
CA LEU A 307 -19.14 16.88 -0.41
C LEU A 307 -19.60 17.13 1.02
N ASN A 308 -20.43 18.14 1.28
CA ASN A 308 -20.74 18.57 2.64
C ASN A 308 -21.32 17.42 3.47
N GLY A 309 -20.68 17.13 4.61
CA GLY A 309 -21.09 16.04 5.50
C GLY A 309 -20.56 14.67 5.14
N MET A 310 -19.94 14.48 3.97
CA MET A 310 -19.18 13.25 3.66
C MET A 310 -18.07 13.09 4.69
N LYS A 311 -17.97 11.89 5.27
CA LYS A 311 -16.91 11.52 6.21
C LYS A 311 -15.96 10.50 5.56
N GLY A 312 -14.90 10.11 6.24
CA GLY A 312 -14.07 9.01 5.79
C GLY A 312 -12.87 8.78 6.68
N THR A 313 -12.08 7.77 6.34
CA THR A 313 -10.89 7.38 7.09
C THR A 313 -9.64 7.48 6.23
N ALA A 314 -8.55 8.01 6.78
CA ALA A 314 -7.24 7.97 6.14
C ALA A 314 -6.15 7.71 7.18
N PRO A 315 -5.06 6.98 6.84
CA PRO A 315 -3.83 7.05 7.63
C PRO A 315 -3.49 8.52 7.87
N LEU A 316 -3.41 8.91 9.13
CA LEU A 316 -3.11 10.29 9.48
C LEU A 316 -2.44 10.35 10.84
N SER A 317 -1.24 10.88 10.82
CA SER A 317 -0.49 11.24 12.02
C SER A 317 -0.59 12.75 12.23
N LYS A 318 -0.72 13.21 13.48
CA LYS A 318 -0.74 14.64 13.77
C LYS A 318 0.68 15.19 13.65
N LEU A 319 0.97 15.84 12.53
CA LEU A 319 2.25 16.50 12.30
C LEU A 319 2.39 17.72 13.21
N SER A 320 3.63 17.99 13.64
CA SER A 320 3.90 19.19 14.42
C SER A 320 3.86 20.44 13.53
N PRO A 321 3.41 21.61 14.03
CA PRO A 321 3.43 22.84 13.26
C PRO A 321 4.82 23.19 12.70
N GLY A 322 5.87 22.87 13.45
CA GLY A 322 7.26 23.07 13.01
C GLY A 322 7.66 22.17 11.84
N PHE A 323 7.20 20.91 11.81
CA PHE A 323 7.43 20.02 10.66
C PHE A 323 6.68 20.52 9.42
N GLU A 324 5.40 20.87 9.57
CA GLU A 324 4.62 21.41 8.45
C GLU A 324 5.21 22.72 7.90
N GLN A 325 5.71 23.59 8.77
CA GLN A 325 6.36 24.83 8.33
C GLN A 325 7.61 24.53 7.50
N ARG A 326 8.44 23.57 7.92
CA ARG A 326 9.63 23.16 7.14
C ARG A 326 9.26 22.57 5.78
N LEU A 327 8.22 21.73 5.72
CA LEU A 327 7.70 21.23 4.45
C LEU A 327 7.26 22.36 3.51
N ARG A 328 6.53 23.35 4.03
CA ARG A 328 6.09 24.51 3.24
C ARG A 328 7.24 25.44 2.83
N VAL A 329 8.36 25.42 3.55
CA VAL A 329 9.59 26.09 3.11
C VAL A 329 10.25 25.31 1.97
N GLU A 330 10.22 23.98 2.01
CA GLU A 330 10.76 23.12 0.95
C GLU A 330 9.90 23.22 -0.34
N ASP A 331 8.57 23.17 -0.23
CA ASP A 331 7.65 23.49 -1.32
C ASP A 331 6.49 24.40 -0.85
N PRO A 332 6.51 25.70 -1.21
CA PRO A 332 5.44 26.63 -0.86
C PRO A 332 4.09 26.37 -1.55
N ARG A 333 4.05 25.45 -2.52
CA ARG A 333 2.83 25.14 -3.32
C ARG A 333 2.00 24.01 -2.72
N LEU A 334 2.44 23.40 -1.61
CA LEU A 334 1.73 22.31 -0.97
C LEU A 334 0.31 22.73 -0.57
N ILE A 335 -0.67 21.97 -1.06
CA ILE A 335 -2.08 22.11 -0.69
C ILE A 335 -2.35 21.31 0.59
N ASP A 336 -1.93 20.04 0.56
CA ASP A 336 -2.05 19.08 1.64
C ASP A 336 -0.66 18.51 1.98
N THR A 337 -0.53 17.86 3.13
CA THR A 337 0.70 17.20 3.59
C THR A 337 0.54 15.69 3.71
N ASN A 338 -0.43 15.12 2.97
CA ASN A 338 -0.72 13.69 2.99
C ASN A 338 0.54 12.88 2.67
N TYR A 339 0.83 11.86 3.48
CA TYR A 339 1.99 10.97 3.36
C TYR A 339 3.38 11.64 3.40
N ALA A 340 3.46 12.95 3.67
CA ALA A 340 4.73 13.65 3.81
C ALA A 340 5.50 13.18 5.05
N GLY A 341 4.81 12.98 6.18
CA GLY A 341 5.46 12.45 7.38
C GLY A 341 5.99 11.04 7.17
N GLU A 342 5.17 10.21 6.55
CA GLU A 342 5.45 8.81 6.24
C GLU A 342 6.64 8.66 5.26
N GLY A 343 6.73 9.53 4.25
CA GLY A 343 7.88 9.59 3.32
C GLY A 343 9.16 10.10 3.97
N TYR A 344 9.06 11.12 4.83
CA TYR A 344 10.21 11.61 5.60
C TYR A 344 10.75 10.52 6.53
N ASP A 345 9.87 9.85 7.28
CA ASP A 345 10.27 8.80 8.23
C ASP A 345 10.88 7.59 7.51
N ALA A 346 10.34 7.19 6.35
CA ALA A 346 10.93 6.10 5.55
C ALA A 346 12.41 6.36 5.20
N VAL A 347 12.75 7.59 4.78
CA VAL A 347 14.13 7.97 4.46
C VAL A 347 15.03 7.97 5.71
N VAL A 348 14.53 8.49 6.84
CA VAL A 348 15.30 8.51 8.10
C VAL A 348 15.56 7.10 8.62
N ILE A 349 14.56 6.22 8.58
CA ILE A 349 14.70 4.82 9.00
C ILE A 349 15.74 4.11 8.15
N VAL A 350 15.68 4.27 6.83
CA VAL A 350 16.65 3.69 5.88
C VAL A 350 18.07 4.16 6.18
N ALA A 351 18.26 5.46 6.44
CA ALA A 351 19.55 6.02 6.76
C ALA A 351 20.10 5.48 8.09
N LEU A 352 19.27 5.39 9.14
CA LEU A 352 19.64 4.82 10.43
C LEU A 352 19.95 3.32 10.35
N ALA A 353 19.16 2.57 9.57
CA ALA A 353 19.40 1.15 9.32
C ALA A 353 20.74 0.93 8.62
N ALA A 354 21.10 1.78 7.66
CA ALA A 354 22.42 1.74 7.01
C ALA A 354 23.57 2.04 7.98
N GLU A 355 23.41 3.05 8.86
CA GLU A 355 24.38 3.34 9.94
C GLU A 355 24.56 2.14 10.87
N ARG A 356 23.44 1.53 11.30
CA ARG A 356 23.44 0.36 12.19
C ARG A 356 24.10 -0.86 11.55
N ALA A 357 23.74 -1.15 10.30
CA ALA A 357 24.31 -2.24 9.52
C ALA A 357 25.79 -2.01 9.16
N LYS A 358 26.26 -0.77 9.25
CA LYS A 358 27.55 -0.31 8.72
C LYS A 358 27.70 -0.65 7.23
N SER A 359 26.59 -0.64 6.50
CA SER A 359 26.49 -1.05 5.11
C SER A 359 25.37 -0.33 4.39
N THR A 360 25.59 0.02 3.12
CA THR A 360 24.57 0.60 2.23
C THR A 360 23.91 -0.40 1.29
N LYS A 361 24.20 -1.71 1.40
CA LYS A 361 23.49 -2.71 0.59
C LYS A 361 22.04 -2.85 1.04
N GLY A 362 21.11 -2.96 0.09
CA GLY A 362 19.68 -3.09 0.41
C GLY A 362 19.37 -4.23 1.40
N VAL A 363 19.91 -5.43 1.18
CA VAL A 363 19.75 -6.58 2.09
C VAL A 363 20.31 -6.36 3.50
N ASP A 364 21.37 -5.57 3.65
CA ASP A 364 21.97 -5.27 4.96
C ASP A 364 21.13 -4.20 5.67
N ILE A 365 20.69 -3.17 4.94
CA ILE A 365 19.76 -2.15 5.43
C ILE A 365 18.47 -2.80 5.93
N ALA A 366 17.85 -3.66 5.11
CA ALA A 366 16.60 -4.33 5.42
C ALA A 366 16.65 -5.18 6.70
N SER A 367 17.81 -5.76 7.00
CA SER A 367 18.01 -6.57 8.20
C SER A 367 17.96 -5.77 9.52
N GLU A 368 18.07 -4.44 9.44
CA GLU A 368 18.05 -3.54 10.59
C GLU A 368 16.76 -2.71 10.69
N ILE A 369 16.01 -2.50 9.59
CA ILE A 369 14.86 -1.56 9.53
C ILE A 369 13.88 -1.76 10.68
N ASN A 370 13.44 -2.99 10.96
CA ASN A 370 12.47 -3.21 12.03
C ASN A 370 13.05 -2.84 13.41
N GLY A 371 14.32 -3.17 13.65
CA GLY A 371 15.02 -2.90 14.90
C GLY A 371 15.24 -1.41 15.18
N ILE A 372 15.30 -0.57 14.14
CA ILE A 372 15.40 0.89 14.28
C ILE A 372 14.15 1.50 14.93
N THR A 373 13.01 0.81 14.94
CA THR A 373 11.70 1.37 15.31
C THR A 373 11.12 0.84 16.63
N ARG A 374 11.88 0.02 17.37
CA ARG A 374 11.40 -0.63 18.60
C ARG A 374 12.54 -1.14 19.49
N ASP A 375 12.18 -1.50 20.73
CA ASP A 375 13.03 -2.25 21.67
C ASP A 375 14.38 -1.56 22.00
N GLY A 376 14.45 -0.23 21.91
CA GLY A 376 15.67 0.55 22.06
C GLY A 376 15.49 1.85 22.87
N GLU A 377 16.55 2.66 22.90
CA GLU A 377 16.53 4.00 23.50
C GLU A 377 15.83 4.99 22.57
N LYS A 378 14.83 5.70 23.10
CA LYS A 378 14.00 6.61 22.32
C LYS A 378 14.79 7.78 21.75
N CYS A 379 14.61 8.01 20.45
CA CYS A 379 15.18 9.13 19.72
C CYS A 379 14.20 9.61 18.65
N THR A 380 14.28 10.88 18.27
CA THR A 380 13.26 11.51 17.39
C THR A 380 13.83 12.17 16.14
N THR A 381 15.16 12.12 15.99
CA THR A 381 15.87 12.72 14.85
C THR A 381 17.00 11.81 14.41
N PHE A 382 17.37 11.89 13.13
CA PHE A 382 18.52 11.15 12.60
C PHE A 382 19.78 11.34 13.45
N ARG A 383 20.09 12.56 13.87
CA ARG A 383 21.29 12.84 14.70
C ARG A 383 21.22 12.15 16.05
N GLN A 384 20.12 12.30 16.79
CA GLN A 384 19.96 11.66 18.10
C GLN A 384 20.09 10.14 18.01
N CYS A 385 19.42 9.53 17.03
CA CYS A 385 19.47 8.09 16.84
C CYS A 385 20.87 7.63 16.39
N ARG A 386 21.56 8.40 15.54
CA ARG A 386 22.94 8.09 15.15
C ARG A 386 23.90 8.19 16.33
N ASP A 387 23.76 9.16 17.22
CA ASP A 387 24.61 9.28 18.41
C ASP A 387 24.48 8.04 19.32
N ILE A 388 23.26 7.48 19.44
CA ILE A 388 23.02 6.19 20.13
C ILE A 388 23.76 5.06 19.41
N ILE A 389 23.62 4.94 18.08
CA ILE A 389 24.33 3.91 17.28
C ILE A 389 25.85 4.03 17.45
N ASP A 390 26.41 5.24 17.39
CA ASP A 390 27.84 5.51 17.49
C ASP A 390 28.41 5.15 18.87
N SER A 391 27.61 5.29 19.93
CA SER A 391 27.94 4.81 21.28
C SER A 391 27.79 3.30 21.48
N GLY A 392 27.31 2.57 20.47
CA GLY A 392 27.04 1.14 20.52
C GLY A 392 25.67 0.76 21.10
N GLY A 393 24.78 1.73 21.32
CA GLY A 393 23.42 1.51 21.81
C GLY A 393 22.45 1.02 20.72
N ASN A 394 21.20 0.73 21.10
CA ASN A 394 20.11 0.37 20.17
C ASN A 394 19.11 1.54 20.10
N PRO A 395 18.92 2.20 18.95
CA PRO A 395 17.94 3.27 18.84
C PRO A 395 16.52 2.73 18.70
N ASP A 396 15.55 3.51 19.16
CA ASP A 396 14.12 3.34 18.90
C ASP A 396 13.58 4.68 18.39
N TYR A 397 13.52 4.80 17.06
CA TYR A 397 13.13 6.01 16.35
C TYR A 397 11.61 6.19 16.38
N ASP A 398 11.18 7.20 17.14
CA ASP A 398 9.83 7.75 17.06
C ASP A 398 9.87 8.97 16.13
N GLY A 399 9.43 8.76 14.90
CA GLY A 399 9.52 9.75 13.83
C GLY A 399 8.48 10.87 13.92
N VAL A 400 8.37 11.64 12.83
CA VAL A 400 7.41 12.75 12.75
C VAL A 400 5.96 12.26 12.71
N THR A 401 5.76 10.98 12.35
CA THR A 401 4.48 10.27 12.41
C THR A 401 4.20 9.60 13.77
N GLY A 402 5.09 9.81 14.75
CA GLY A 402 5.01 9.21 16.08
C GLY A 402 5.61 7.80 16.12
N THR A 403 5.14 6.98 17.06
CA THR A 403 5.65 5.61 17.24
C THR A 403 5.33 4.73 16.05
N LEU A 404 6.37 4.08 15.51
CA LEU A 404 6.29 3.25 14.31
C LEU A 404 6.08 1.77 14.65
N ASP A 405 6.89 1.21 15.57
CA ASP A 405 6.79 -0.15 16.10
C ASP A 405 6.52 -1.20 15.00
N PHE A 406 7.49 -1.38 14.10
CA PHE A 406 7.32 -2.26 12.95
C PHE A 406 7.22 -3.72 13.37
N THR A 407 6.20 -4.39 12.83
CA THR A 407 6.03 -5.85 12.90
C THR A 407 7.12 -6.57 12.11
N ALA A 408 7.21 -7.89 12.28
CA ALA A 408 8.12 -8.73 11.50
C ALA A 408 7.96 -8.55 9.97
N ALA A 409 6.76 -8.23 9.50
CA ALA A 409 6.43 -8.01 8.09
C ALA A 409 6.90 -6.65 7.53
N GLY A 410 7.55 -5.80 8.32
CA GLY A 410 8.07 -4.52 7.82
C GLY A 410 7.01 -3.42 7.70
N GLU A 411 5.94 -3.53 8.48
CA GLU A 411 4.82 -2.57 8.54
C GLU A 411 4.48 -2.23 10.00
N ARG A 412 3.84 -1.09 10.22
CA ARG A 412 3.41 -0.65 11.57
C ARG A 412 2.45 -1.66 12.22
N ALA A 413 2.68 -1.98 13.50
CA ALA A 413 1.77 -2.81 14.28
C ALA A 413 0.43 -2.12 14.59
N VAL A 414 0.46 -0.79 14.66
CA VAL A 414 -0.70 0.07 14.92
C VAL A 414 -0.79 1.17 13.88
N GLY A 415 -2.01 1.43 13.42
CA GLY A 415 -2.31 2.54 12.51
C GLY A 415 -2.94 3.71 13.25
N SER A 416 -2.42 4.92 13.02
CA SER A 416 -3.13 6.15 13.36
C SER A 416 -4.01 6.56 12.18
N TYR A 417 -5.30 6.71 12.43
CA TYR A 417 -6.29 7.09 11.43
C TYR A 417 -6.98 8.40 11.82
N GLY A 418 -7.11 9.29 10.85
CA GLY A 418 -8.00 10.44 10.92
C GLY A 418 -9.40 10.04 10.49
N ILE A 419 -10.40 10.37 11.30
CA ILE A 419 -11.79 10.49 10.85
C ILE A 419 -11.97 11.89 10.32
N LEU A 420 -12.10 11.99 9.01
CA LEU A 420 -12.14 13.24 8.26
C LEU A 420 -13.59 13.57 7.87
N LYS A 421 -13.90 14.85 7.72
CA LYS A 421 -15.20 15.33 7.28
C LYS A 421 -15.07 16.52 6.33
N PHE A 422 -15.79 16.50 5.23
CA PHE A 422 -15.91 17.65 4.34
C PHE A 422 -16.94 18.67 4.85
N ASN A 423 -16.61 19.96 4.73
CA ASN A 423 -17.49 21.09 5.03
C ASN A 423 -18.26 21.57 3.77
N ALA A 424 -19.05 22.65 3.94
CA ALA A 424 -19.86 23.24 2.88
C ALA A 424 -19.04 23.82 1.71
N GLN A 425 -17.73 24.02 1.89
CA GLN A 425 -16.81 24.49 0.87
C GLN A 425 -16.07 23.35 0.16
N ASN A 426 -16.49 22.09 0.38
CA ASN A 426 -15.82 20.89 -0.12
C ASN A 426 -14.36 20.78 0.34
N ARG A 427 -14.06 21.28 1.54
CA ARG A 427 -12.74 21.14 2.18
C ARG A 427 -12.82 20.29 3.43
N ILE A 428 -11.73 19.62 3.77
CA ILE A 428 -11.59 18.93 5.04
C ILE A 428 -11.71 19.95 6.17
N ASP A 429 -12.61 19.67 7.11
CA ASP A 429 -12.77 20.46 8.34
C ASP A 429 -11.69 20.03 9.34
N GLU A 430 -10.54 20.71 9.30
CA GLU A 430 -9.38 20.43 10.15
C GLU A 430 -9.72 20.45 11.65
N ALA A 431 -10.66 21.32 12.06
CA ALA A 431 -11.09 21.42 13.45
C ALA A 431 -11.96 20.23 13.89
N ALA A 432 -12.54 19.49 12.94
CA ALA A 432 -13.39 18.33 13.19
C ALA A 432 -12.65 16.99 13.08
N ILE A 433 -11.35 16.99 12.75
CA ILE A 433 -10.55 15.76 12.63
C ILE A 433 -10.50 15.05 13.97
N GLN A 434 -10.87 13.77 13.97
CA GLN A 434 -10.72 12.90 15.13
C GLN A 434 -9.64 11.85 14.86
N TYR A 435 -8.68 11.73 15.76
CA TYR A 435 -7.67 10.69 15.66
C TYR A 435 -8.14 9.41 16.36
N ARG A 436 -7.86 8.28 15.73
CA ARG A 436 -8.12 6.93 16.24
C ARG A 436 -6.91 6.06 16.00
N VAL A 437 -6.48 5.37 17.05
CA VAL A 437 -5.46 4.34 16.92
C VAL A 437 -6.19 3.01 16.74
N VAL A 438 -5.79 2.26 15.72
CA VAL A 438 -6.34 0.95 15.38
C VAL A 438 -5.21 -0.06 15.31
N GLY A 439 -5.44 -1.24 15.86
CA GLY A 439 -4.42 -2.26 16.06
C GLY A 439 -4.05 -2.41 17.53
N ARG A 440 -4.14 -3.66 17.99
CA ARG A 440 -3.39 -4.35 19.05
C ARG A 440 -4.00 -5.74 19.19
#